data_AF-A0A0K1NMN9-F1
#
_entry.id   AF-A0A0K1NMN9-F1
#
_cell.length_a   1.000
_cell.length_b   1.000
_cell.length_c   1.000
_cell.angle_alpha   90.00
_cell.angle_beta   90.00
_cell.angle_gamma   90.00
#
_symmetry.space_group_name_H-M   'P 1'
#
loop_
_entity.id
_entity.type
_entity.pdbx_description
1 polymer ?
#
loop_
_entity_poly.entity_id
_entity_poly.type
_entity_poly.pdbx_seq_one_letter_code
_entity_poly.pdbx_strand_id
1 'polypeptide(L)'
;MKDKITNGCIYLFIYSLPFAFGWCAYVTFQDGLWFLCFIMALVALFFLFLILVSIFFKPAPQEPSPEELLQRIMVPEREEELLAFAQKVAGEDKELMQMVKESLQDPIEFYRQQEKRTKNRYIADIYYEMLEYYQENLEELNHFTLPYLLYEYKALGWLARKEDEEDIVSEIQSLQRVICHHLPIPELDMSIDYDVPNALLCVNEAWKTSGYQIALIDEDSSDYWIAIIPLEYNN
;
A
#
# COMPACT_ATOMS: atom_id res chain seq x y z
N MET A 1 2.61 -4.47 -22.69
CA MET A 1 2.70 -5.60 -23.66
C MET A 1 4.05 -5.70 -24.36
N LYS A 2 4.67 -4.59 -24.80
CA LYS A 2 6.02 -4.58 -25.40
C LYS A 2 7.07 -5.25 -24.52
N ASP A 3 7.09 -4.97 -23.22
CA ASP A 3 8.15 -5.48 -22.32
C ASP A 3 8.09 -6.99 -22.09
N LYS A 4 6.88 -7.59 -22.10
CA LYS A 4 6.70 -9.04 -21.99
C LYS A 4 7.22 -9.78 -23.24
N ILE A 5 7.03 -9.21 -24.43
CA ILE A 5 7.50 -9.78 -25.69
C ILE A 5 9.02 -9.63 -25.80
N THR A 6 9.56 -8.46 -25.46
CA THR A 6 11.00 -8.20 -25.45
C THR A 6 11.73 -9.14 -24.49
N ASN A 7 11.21 -9.32 -23.27
CA ASN A 7 11.78 -10.25 -22.30
C ASN A 7 11.70 -11.71 -22.79
N GLY A 8 10.58 -12.14 -23.37
CA GLY A 8 10.43 -13.49 -23.93
C GLY A 8 11.45 -13.81 -25.02
N CYS A 9 11.73 -12.87 -25.93
CA CYS A 9 12.75 -13.04 -26.98
C CYS A 9 14.18 -13.10 -26.41
N ILE A 10 14.49 -12.31 -25.37
CA ILE A 10 15.80 -12.34 -24.69
C ILE A 10 16.03 -13.71 -24.03
N TYR A 11 15.02 -14.26 -23.36
CA TYR A 11 15.12 -15.58 -22.74
C TYR A 11 15.34 -16.68 -23.78
N LEU A 12 14.60 -16.67 -24.89
CA LEU A 12 14.78 -17.64 -25.98
C LEU A 12 16.19 -17.59 -26.58
N PHE A 13 16.76 -16.39 -26.73
CA PHE A 13 18.14 -16.24 -27.17
C PHE A 13 19.12 -16.86 -26.16
N ILE A 14 18.98 -16.58 -24.87
CA ILE A 14 19.86 -17.13 -23.81
C ILE A 14 19.76 -18.67 -23.75
N TYR A 15 18.56 -19.24 -23.88
CA TYR A 15 18.37 -20.70 -23.90
C TYR A 15 19.00 -21.38 -25.12
N SER A 16 19.21 -20.65 -26.22
CA SER A 16 19.86 -21.18 -27.42
C SER A 16 21.39 -21.21 -27.35
N LEU A 17 22.01 -20.38 -26.48
CA LEU A 17 23.47 -20.23 -26.40
C LEU A 17 24.23 -21.52 -26.04
N PRO A 18 23.80 -22.36 -25.06
CA PRO A 18 24.49 -23.62 -24.78
C PRO A 18 24.60 -24.53 -26.01
N PHE A 19 23.55 -24.56 -26.84
CA PHE A 19 23.52 -25.37 -28.06
C PHE A 19 24.42 -24.80 -29.15
N ALA A 20 24.41 -23.48 -29.34
CA ALA A 20 25.28 -22.81 -30.31
C ALA A 20 26.77 -23.00 -29.97
N PHE A 21 27.16 -22.77 -28.71
CA PHE A 21 28.53 -22.96 -28.27
C PHE A 21 28.93 -24.45 -28.22
N GLY A 22 28.01 -25.35 -27.87
CA GLY A 22 28.22 -26.79 -27.95
C GLY A 22 28.47 -27.28 -29.38
N TRP A 23 27.75 -26.73 -30.36
CA TRP A 23 27.98 -27.02 -31.78
C TRP A 23 29.32 -26.47 -32.27
N CYS A 24 29.70 -25.25 -31.89
CA CYS A 24 31.01 -24.68 -32.20
C CYS A 24 32.16 -25.50 -31.60
N ALA A 25 31.99 -26.01 -30.36
CA ALA A 25 32.95 -26.92 -29.76
C ALA A 25 33.11 -28.22 -30.57
N TYR A 26 32.00 -28.80 -31.06
CA TYR A 26 32.04 -29.99 -31.90
C TYR A 26 32.77 -29.77 -33.23
N VAL A 27 32.49 -28.67 -33.94
CA VAL A 27 33.16 -28.35 -35.22
C VAL A 27 34.66 -28.14 -35.00
N THR A 28 35.04 -27.34 -34.01
CA THR A 28 36.46 -27.05 -33.72
C THR A 28 37.24 -28.27 -33.21
N PHE A 29 36.56 -29.23 -32.57
CA PHE A 29 37.10 -30.56 -32.25
C PHE A 29 37.44 -31.36 -33.52
N GLN A 30 36.53 -31.40 -34.49
CA GLN A 30 36.77 -32.09 -35.77
C GLN A 30 37.93 -31.49 -36.56
N ASP A 31 38.11 -30.17 -36.47
CA ASP A 31 39.20 -29.44 -37.12
C ASP A 31 40.54 -29.54 -36.38
N GLY A 32 40.60 -30.25 -35.25
CA GLY A 32 41.83 -30.43 -34.46
C GLY A 32 42.27 -29.20 -33.66
N LEU A 33 41.39 -28.19 -33.51
CA LEU A 33 41.63 -26.97 -32.74
C LEU A 33 41.27 -27.17 -31.27
N TRP A 34 42.00 -28.06 -30.59
CA TRP A 34 41.70 -28.54 -29.23
C TRP A 34 41.54 -27.43 -28.19
N PHE A 35 42.40 -26.40 -28.23
CA PHE A 35 42.34 -25.28 -27.29
C PHE A 35 41.04 -24.46 -27.46
N LEU A 36 40.62 -24.23 -28.71
CA LEU A 36 39.40 -23.49 -29.01
C LEU A 36 38.15 -24.31 -28.65
N CYS A 37 38.18 -25.62 -28.93
CA CYS A 37 37.14 -26.56 -28.48
C CYS A 37 36.94 -26.51 -26.96
N PHE A 38 38.03 -26.51 -26.19
CA PHE A 38 37.96 -26.45 -24.73
C PHE A 38 37.30 -25.17 -24.22
N ILE A 39 37.66 -24.02 -24.80
CA ILE A 39 37.03 -22.73 -24.45
C ILE A 39 35.53 -22.75 -24.78
N MET A 40 35.15 -23.21 -25.97
CA MET A 40 33.73 -23.25 -26.39
C MET A 40 32.89 -24.19 -25.52
N ALA A 41 33.45 -25.32 -25.09
CA ALA A 41 32.80 -26.24 -24.16
C ALA A 41 32.59 -25.62 -22.77
N LEU A 42 33.57 -24.88 -22.25
CA LEU A 42 33.44 -24.17 -20.98
C LEU A 42 32.35 -23.10 -21.03
N VAL A 43 32.27 -22.35 -22.14
CA VAL A 43 31.22 -21.33 -22.33
C VAL A 43 29.84 -21.99 -22.42
N ALA A 44 29.70 -23.10 -23.14
CA ALA A 44 28.44 -23.84 -23.21
C ALA A 44 27.99 -24.34 -21.83
N LEU A 45 28.93 -24.89 -21.05
CA LEU A 45 28.66 -25.35 -19.67
C LEU A 45 28.29 -24.20 -18.74
N PHE A 46 28.92 -23.03 -18.89
CA PHE A 46 28.58 -21.84 -18.10
C PHE A 46 27.14 -21.40 -18.35
N PHE A 47 26.70 -21.28 -19.60
CA PHE A 47 25.30 -20.93 -19.91
C PHE A 47 24.31 -22.01 -19.47
N LEU A 48 24.67 -23.29 -19.63
CA LEU A 48 23.86 -24.39 -19.12
C LEU A 48 23.71 -24.31 -17.59
N PHE A 49 24.79 -24.01 -16.88
CA PHE A 49 24.78 -23.81 -15.44
C PHE A 49 23.86 -22.65 -15.03
N LEU A 50 23.89 -21.50 -15.71
CA LEU A 50 22.98 -20.39 -15.42
C LEU A 50 21.50 -20.77 -15.60
N ILE A 51 21.19 -21.55 -16.64
CA ILE A 51 19.83 -22.07 -16.89
C ILE A 51 19.42 -23.01 -15.75
N LEU A 52 20.31 -23.93 -15.35
CA LEU A 52 20.04 -24.85 -14.25
C LEU A 52 19.86 -24.10 -12.93
N VAL A 53 20.66 -23.05 -12.65
CA VAL A 53 20.48 -22.21 -11.47
C VAL A 53 19.10 -21.56 -11.46
N SER A 54 18.65 -21.00 -12.59
CA SER A 54 17.31 -20.41 -12.71
C SER A 54 16.17 -21.41 -12.47
N ILE A 55 16.33 -22.67 -12.92
CA ILE A 55 15.30 -23.71 -12.77
C ILE A 55 15.29 -24.30 -11.35
N PHE A 56 16.46 -24.53 -10.76
CA PHE A 56 16.60 -25.28 -9.51
C PHE A 56 16.74 -24.38 -8.26
N PHE A 57 17.25 -23.16 -8.42
CA PHE A 57 17.34 -22.19 -7.34
C PHE A 57 16.23 -21.15 -7.53
N LYS A 58 15.07 -21.41 -6.94
CA LYS A 58 14.10 -20.34 -6.71
C LYS A 58 14.72 -19.34 -5.73
N PRO A 59 14.53 -18.02 -5.94
CA PRO A 59 14.90 -17.04 -4.92
C PRO A 59 14.21 -17.41 -3.61
N ALA A 60 14.90 -17.18 -2.49
CA ALA A 60 14.27 -17.31 -1.19
C ALA A 60 12.98 -16.46 -1.17
N PRO A 61 11.90 -16.92 -0.50
CA PRO A 61 10.74 -16.07 -0.27
C PRO A 61 11.24 -14.75 0.32
N GLN A 62 10.94 -13.63 -0.33
CA GLN A 62 11.20 -12.33 0.27
C GLN A 62 10.31 -12.24 1.50
N GLU A 63 10.88 -11.78 2.63
CA GLU A 63 10.06 -11.42 3.77
C GLU A 63 9.07 -10.35 3.35
N PRO A 64 7.80 -10.46 3.77
CA PRO A 64 6.79 -9.47 3.41
C PRO A 64 7.25 -8.10 3.90
N SER A 65 7.00 -7.08 3.10
CA SER A 65 7.33 -5.72 3.52
C SER A 65 6.48 -5.33 4.74
N PRO A 66 6.95 -4.40 5.59
CA PRO A 66 6.16 -3.90 6.72
C PRO A 66 4.75 -3.42 6.33
N GLU A 67 4.62 -2.82 5.14
CA GLU A 67 3.34 -2.37 4.59
C GLU A 67 2.39 -3.52 4.20
N GLU A 68 2.92 -4.69 3.85
CA GLU A 68 2.12 -5.91 3.58
C GLU A 68 1.63 -6.58 4.86
N LEU A 69 2.27 -6.29 6.00
CA LEU A 69 1.88 -6.81 7.31
C LEU A 69 0.76 -6.00 7.96
N LEU A 70 0.52 -4.77 7.51
CA LEU A 70 -0.57 -3.93 7.98
C LEU A 70 -1.90 -4.31 7.31
N GLN A 71 -2.99 -4.27 8.07
CA GLN A 71 -4.32 -4.44 7.49
C GLN A 71 -4.62 -3.29 6.53
N ARG A 72 -5.08 -3.62 5.33
CA ARG A 72 -5.52 -2.65 4.33
C ARG A 72 -7.04 -2.63 4.21
N ILE A 73 -7.59 -1.44 4.08
CA ILE A 73 -9.01 -1.21 3.84
C ILE A 73 -9.13 -0.26 2.66
N MET A 74 -9.76 -0.72 1.58
CA MET A 74 -10.06 0.14 0.44
C MET A 74 -11.24 1.04 0.79
N VAL A 75 -11.20 2.29 0.35
CA VAL A 75 -12.40 3.14 0.36
C VAL A 75 -13.38 2.56 -0.67
N PRO A 76 -14.60 2.19 -0.28
CA PRO A 76 -15.56 1.64 -1.24
C PRO A 76 -16.17 2.72 -2.12
N GLU A 77 -16.66 2.35 -3.30
CA GLU A 77 -17.35 3.30 -4.20
C GLU A 77 -18.85 3.37 -3.90
N ARG A 78 -19.45 2.27 -3.43
CA ARG A 78 -20.90 2.19 -3.22
C ARG A 78 -21.32 2.82 -1.90
N GLU A 79 -22.42 3.56 -1.94
CA GLU A 79 -23.02 4.24 -0.78
C GLU A 79 -23.24 3.32 0.43
N GLU A 80 -23.81 2.13 0.21
CA GLU A 80 -24.10 1.16 1.27
C GLU A 80 -22.83 0.61 1.93
N GLU A 81 -21.75 0.47 1.15
CA GLU A 81 -20.45 0.01 1.61
C GLU A 81 -19.68 1.16 2.31
N LEU A 82 -19.88 2.41 1.88
CA LEU A 82 -19.30 3.62 2.49
C LEU A 82 -19.79 3.82 3.93
N LEU A 83 -21.07 3.56 4.21
CA LEU A 83 -21.58 3.61 5.58
C LEU A 83 -20.92 2.54 6.47
N ALA A 84 -20.73 1.33 5.95
CA ALA A 84 -20.07 0.25 6.69
C ALA A 84 -18.58 0.57 6.93
N PHE A 85 -17.90 1.15 5.94
CA PHE A 85 -16.55 1.68 6.07
C PHE A 85 -16.46 2.73 7.18
N ALA A 86 -17.32 3.75 7.15
CA ALA A 86 -17.38 4.78 8.18
C ALA A 86 -17.66 4.20 9.58
N GLN A 87 -18.57 3.23 9.69
CA GLN A 87 -18.83 2.52 10.96
C GLN A 87 -17.58 1.80 11.48
N LYS A 88 -16.81 1.16 10.59
CA LYS A 88 -15.59 0.46 10.99
C LYS A 88 -14.54 1.43 11.55
N VAL A 89 -14.32 2.57 10.89
CA VAL A 89 -13.28 3.54 11.30
C VAL A 89 -13.73 4.49 12.40
N ALA A 90 -15.01 4.89 12.44
CA ALA A 90 -15.53 5.95 13.31
C ALA A 90 -16.69 5.54 14.24
N GLY A 91 -17.25 4.32 14.11
CA GLY A 91 -18.61 3.96 14.57
C GLY A 91 -18.97 4.17 16.05
N GLU A 92 -18.03 4.57 16.88
CA GLU A 92 -18.25 4.94 18.29
C GLU A 92 -18.69 6.41 18.44
N ASP A 93 -18.31 7.29 17.51
CA ASP A 93 -18.73 8.70 17.49
C ASP A 93 -20.12 8.83 16.84
N LYS A 94 -21.12 9.07 17.68
CA LYS A 94 -22.52 9.21 17.24
C LYS A 94 -22.77 10.47 16.42
N GLU A 95 -22.05 11.55 16.72
CA GLU A 95 -22.22 12.82 16.00
C GLU A 95 -21.59 12.71 14.61
N LEU A 96 -20.38 12.15 14.52
CA LEU A 96 -19.74 11.84 13.24
C LEU A 96 -20.56 10.85 12.42
N MET A 97 -21.05 9.77 13.01
CA MET A 97 -21.90 8.81 12.29
C MET A 97 -23.22 9.42 11.81
N GLN A 98 -23.74 10.44 12.49
CA GLN A 98 -24.90 11.18 12.02
C GLN A 98 -24.53 12.07 10.82
N MET A 99 -23.39 12.77 10.88
CA MET A 99 -22.88 13.56 9.75
C MET A 99 -22.61 12.72 8.52
N VAL A 100 -22.05 11.50 8.67
CA VAL A 100 -21.86 10.56 7.57
C VAL A 100 -23.20 10.19 6.91
N LYS A 101 -24.25 9.93 7.70
CA LYS A 101 -25.57 9.60 7.14
C LYS A 101 -26.16 10.79 6.38
N GLU A 102 -25.99 12.00 6.91
CA GLU A 102 -26.45 13.23 6.26
C GLU A 102 -25.68 13.47 4.95
N SER A 103 -24.37 13.21 4.93
CA SER A 103 -23.55 13.35 3.73
C SER A 103 -23.94 12.37 2.63
N LEU A 104 -24.30 11.13 2.98
CA LEU A 104 -24.77 10.16 2.00
C LEU A 104 -26.19 10.48 1.49
N GLN A 105 -27.05 11.08 2.32
CA GLN A 105 -28.43 11.41 1.94
C GLN A 105 -28.55 12.59 0.95
N ASP A 106 -27.77 13.66 1.17
CA ASP A 106 -27.72 14.82 0.27
C ASP A 106 -26.27 15.32 0.11
N PRO A 107 -25.44 14.61 -0.68
CA PRO A 107 -24.00 14.85 -0.74
C PRO A 107 -23.65 16.28 -1.18
N ILE A 108 -24.33 16.77 -2.22
CA ILE A 108 -24.01 18.07 -2.82
C ILE A 108 -24.23 19.18 -1.81
N GLU A 109 -25.40 19.21 -1.17
CA GLU A 109 -25.71 20.28 -0.22
C GLU A 109 -24.91 20.12 1.07
N PHE A 110 -24.71 18.89 1.55
CA PHE A 110 -23.90 18.64 2.73
C PHE A 110 -22.46 19.13 2.56
N TYR A 111 -21.75 18.70 1.51
CA TYR A 111 -20.35 19.09 1.33
C TYR A 111 -20.21 20.58 1.00
N ARG A 112 -21.20 21.20 0.32
CA ARG A 112 -21.22 22.66 0.12
C ARG A 112 -21.37 23.42 1.44
N GLN A 113 -22.12 22.88 2.40
CA GLN A 113 -22.21 23.47 3.74
C GLN A 113 -20.93 23.23 4.54
N GLN A 114 -20.32 22.04 4.43
CA GLN A 114 -19.06 21.75 5.13
C GLN A 114 -17.89 22.57 4.61
N GLU A 115 -17.79 22.80 3.30
CA GLU A 115 -16.82 23.71 2.68
C GLU A 115 -16.82 25.08 3.36
N LYS A 116 -18.00 25.63 3.67
CA LYS A 116 -18.15 26.93 4.34
C LYS A 116 -17.92 26.88 5.85
N ARG A 117 -18.13 25.71 6.47
CA ARG A 117 -18.10 25.52 7.92
C ARG A 117 -16.71 25.17 8.43
N THR A 118 -15.96 24.39 7.65
CA THR A 118 -14.63 23.93 8.06
C THR A 118 -13.71 25.13 8.28
N LYS A 119 -12.84 25.01 9.29
CA LYS A 119 -11.78 26.00 9.55
C LYS A 119 -10.49 25.64 8.84
N ASN A 120 -10.39 24.42 8.30
CA ASN A 120 -9.22 23.97 7.58
C ASN A 120 -9.37 24.38 6.11
N ARG A 121 -8.60 25.39 5.69
CA ARG A 121 -8.65 25.90 4.32
C ARG A 121 -8.32 24.83 3.27
N TYR A 122 -7.37 23.95 3.57
CA TYR A 122 -7.02 22.87 2.65
C TYR A 122 -8.21 21.92 2.44
N ILE A 123 -8.92 21.54 3.50
CA ILE A 123 -10.11 20.69 3.40
C ILE A 123 -11.26 21.42 2.68
N ALA A 124 -11.44 22.74 2.92
CA ALA A 124 -12.44 23.53 2.21
C ALA A 124 -12.19 23.51 0.69
N ASP A 125 -10.92 23.73 0.28
CA ASP A 125 -10.51 23.71 -1.13
C ASP A 125 -10.78 22.32 -1.75
N ILE A 126 -10.48 21.23 -1.03
CA ILE A 126 -10.81 19.86 -1.47
C ILE A 126 -12.32 19.67 -1.65
N TYR A 127 -13.16 20.08 -0.70
CA TYR A 127 -14.62 19.94 -0.87
C TYR A 127 -15.13 20.73 -2.07
N TYR A 128 -14.61 21.94 -2.29
CA TYR A 128 -14.94 22.75 -3.45
C TYR A 128 -14.57 22.03 -4.77
N GLU A 129 -13.34 21.53 -4.86
CA GLU A 129 -12.85 20.82 -6.05
C GLU A 129 -13.67 19.56 -6.33
N MET A 130 -13.89 18.71 -5.32
CA MET A 130 -14.66 17.47 -5.49
C MET A 130 -16.09 17.75 -5.93
N LEU A 131 -16.72 18.81 -5.41
CA LEU A 131 -18.05 19.24 -5.87
C LEU A 131 -18.01 19.72 -7.33
N GLU A 132 -16.99 20.46 -7.73
CA GLU A 132 -16.84 20.93 -9.11
C GLU A 132 -16.72 19.75 -10.10
N TYR A 133 -15.90 18.75 -9.74
CA TYR A 133 -15.61 17.60 -10.61
C TYR A 133 -16.69 16.50 -10.58
N TYR A 134 -17.27 16.21 -9.42
CA TYR A 134 -18.08 15.00 -9.19
C TYR A 134 -19.54 15.25 -8.83
N GLN A 135 -20.06 16.49 -8.85
CA GLN A 135 -21.48 16.75 -8.58
C GLN A 135 -22.46 15.98 -9.50
N GLU A 136 -22.02 15.55 -10.68
CA GLU A 136 -22.81 14.73 -11.61
C GLU A 136 -22.75 13.22 -11.29
N ASN A 137 -21.80 12.78 -10.46
CA ASN A 137 -21.61 11.41 -10.03
C ASN A 137 -21.49 11.33 -8.50
N LEU A 138 -22.62 11.11 -7.83
CA LEU A 138 -22.70 11.11 -6.36
C LEU A 138 -21.89 9.99 -5.70
N GLU A 139 -21.69 8.86 -6.38
CA GLU A 139 -20.89 7.74 -5.88
C GLU A 139 -19.42 8.16 -5.80
N GLU A 140 -18.86 8.71 -6.89
CA GLU A 140 -17.49 9.24 -6.90
C GLU A 140 -17.34 10.43 -5.95
N LEU A 141 -18.31 11.34 -5.90
CA LEU A 141 -18.28 12.46 -4.97
C LEU A 141 -18.11 11.96 -3.54
N ASN A 142 -18.96 11.03 -3.10
CA ASN A 142 -18.89 10.48 -1.74
C ASN A 142 -17.63 9.67 -1.49
N HIS A 143 -17.20 8.85 -2.47
CA HIS A 143 -15.97 8.07 -2.39
C HIS A 143 -14.77 8.97 -2.07
N PHE A 144 -14.60 10.07 -2.80
CA PHE A 144 -13.45 10.95 -2.61
C PHE A 144 -13.59 11.91 -1.44
N THR A 145 -14.81 12.34 -1.06
CA THR A 145 -14.99 13.36 -0.01
C THR A 145 -15.17 12.80 1.40
N LEU A 146 -15.75 11.60 1.54
CA LEU A 146 -16.00 11.00 2.84
C LEU A 146 -14.71 10.78 3.66
N PRO A 147 -13.58 10.33 3.10
CA PRO A 147 -12.32 10.24 3.83
C PRO A 147 -11.89 11.57 4.46
N TYR A 148 -12.03 12.69 3.74
CA TYR A 148 -11.69 14.02 4.27
C TYR A 148 -12.61 14.45 5.40
N LEU A 149 -13.91 14.11 5.32
CA LEU A 149 -14.83 14.31 6.44
C LEU A 149 -14.35 13.52 7.67
N LEU A 150 -14.01 12.24 7.49
CA LEU A 150 -13.55 11.40 8.60
C LEU A 150 -12.19 11.88 9.18
N TYR A 151 -11.31 12.43 8.36
CA TYR A 151 -10.05 13.03 8.80
C TYR A 151 -10.23 14.35 9.54
N GLU A 152 -11.13 15.21 9.07
CA GLU A 152 -11.45 16.48 9.74
C GLU A 152 -11.89 16.25 11.20
N TYR A 153 -12.62 15.16 11.43
CA TYR A 153 -13.10 14.77 12.75
C TYR A 153 -12.18 13.76 13.45
N LYS A 154 -10.96 13.55 12.97
CA LYS A 154 -9.93 12.70 13.60
C LYS A 154 -10.33 11.22 13.78
N ALA A 155 -11.23 10.72 12.93
CA ALA A 155 -11.44 9.28 12.78
C ALA A 155 -10.42 8.63 11.83
N LEU A 156 -9.92 9.41 10.86
CA LEU A 156 -8.76 9.07 10.05
C LEU A 156 -7.60 10.00 10.37
N GLY A 157 -6.38 9.53 10.13
CA GLY A 157 -5.15 10.31 10.15
C GLY A 157 -4.45 10.26 8.80
N TRP A 158 -3.54 11.21 8.58
CA TRP A 158 -2.75 11.31 7.35
C TRP A 158 -1.27 11.43 7.68
N LEU A 159 -0.45 10.57 7.09
CA LEU A 159 1.00 10.54 7.27
C LEU A 159 1.69 10.50 5.92
N ALA A 160 2.71 11.35 5.72
CA ALA A 160 3.56 11.22 4.54
C ALA A 160 4.28 9.86 4.57
N ARG A 161 4.72 9.35 3.41
CA ARG A 161 5.50 8.09 3.35
C ARG A 161 6.73 8.09 4.25
N LYS A 162 7.31 9.28 4.44
CA LYS A 162 8.45 9.53 5.31
C LYS A 162 8.08 10.69 6.20
N GLU A 163 8.01 10.41 7.48
CA GLU A 163 7.58 11.34 8.51
C GLU A 163 8.47 11.12 9.73
N ASP A 164 8.73 12.16 10.51
CA ASP A 164 9.51 11.99 11.73
C ASP A 164 8.68 11.36 12.86
N GLU A 165 9.36 10.93 13.93
CA GLU A 165 8.69 10.29 15.06
C GLU A 165 7.68 11.21 15.74
N GLU A 166 8.00 12.50 15.87
CA GLU A 166 7.15 13.48 16.56
C GLU A 166 5.83 13.64 15.81
N ASP A 167 5.88 13.76 14.49
CA ASP A 167 4.72 13.91 13.63
C ASP A 167 3.89 12.62 13.55
N ILE A 168 4.52 11.44 13.47
CA ILE A 168 3.81 10.14 13.53
C ILE A 168 3.05 10.00 14.86
N VAL A 169 3.74 10.24 15.98
CA VAL A 169 3.17 10.11 17.31
C VAL A 169 2.06 11.13 17.51
N SER A 170 2.29 12.39 17.13
CA SER A 170 1.31 13.47 17.22
C SER A 170 0.03 13.15 16.44
N GLU A 171 0.16 12.67 15.20
CA GLU A 171 -1.01 12.35 14.38
C GLU A 171 -1.80 11.17 14.98
N ILE A 172 -1.13 10.07 15.36
CA ILE A 172 -1.78 8.92 15.99
C ILE A 172 -2.47 9.32 17.31
N GLN A 173 -1.81 10.10 18.16
CA GLN A 173 -2.37 10.57 19.44
C GLN A 173 -3.59 11.46 19.25
N SER A 174 -3.68 12.17 18.13
CA SER A 174 -4.81 13.05 17.83
C SER A 174 -6.08 12.28 17.43
N LEU A 175 -5.97 10.99 17.08
CA LEU A 175 -7.10 10.21 16.62
C LEU A 175 -8.10 9.94 17.75
N GLN A 176 -9.39 10.13 17.45
CA GLN A 176 -10.48 10.00 18.41
C GLN A 176 -10.46 8.66 19.14
N ARG A 177 -10.20 7.56 18.43
CA ARG A 177 -10.19 6.22 19.01
C ARG A 177 -9.03 6.02 20.00
N VAL A 178 -7.87 6.64 19.80
CA VAL A 178 -6.79 6.66 20.81
C VAL A 178 -7.28 7.39 22.06
N ILE A 179 -7.87 8.57 21.88
CA ILE A 179 -8.32 9.42 22.98
C ILE A 179 -9.41 8.72 23.79
N CYS A 180 -10.43 8.17 23.11
CA CYS A 180 -11.58 7.52 23.76
C CYS A 180 -11.18 6.26 24.55
N HIS A 181 -10.27 5.44 23.99
CA HIS A 181 -9.86 4.17 24.62
C HIS A 181 -8.55 4.24 25.37
N HIS A 182 -7.96 5.43 25.49
CA HIS A 182 -6.70 5.66 26.20
C HIS A 182 -5.59 4.70 25.72
N LEU A 183 -5.49 4.51 24.40
CA LEU A 183 -4.55 3.55 23.83
C LEU A 183 -3.10 4.03 24.07
N PRO A 184 -2.22 3.17 24.60
CA PRO A 184 -0.85 3.57 24.93
C PRO A 184 -0.02 3.71 23.66
N ILE A 185 0.75 4.79 23.53
CA ILE A 185 1.73 4.92 22.45
C ILE A 185 3.09 4.46 22.99
N PRO A 186 3.69 3.40 22.42
CA PRO A 186 5.02 2.96 22.83
C PRO A 186 6.09 3.99 22.42
N GLU A 187 7.23 3.99 23.10
CA GLU A 187 8.43 4.64 22.58
C GLU A 187 8.84 3.95 21.28
N LEU A 188 9.05 4.73 20.22
CA LEU A 188 9.40 4.21 18.91
C LEU A 188 10.93 4.30 18.76
N ASP A 189 11.63 3.16 18.78
CA ASP A 189 13.08 3.13 18.51
C ASP A 189 13.35 3.29 17.01
N MET A 190 13.36 4.54 16.56
CA MET A 190 13.45 4.94 15.15
C MET A 190 14.91 5.25 14.75
N SER A 191 15.83 4.33 15.05
CA SER A 191 17.28 4.56 14.91
C SER A 191 17.82 4.60 13.46
N ILE A 192 16.99 4.34 12.43
CA ILE A 192 17.38 4.34 11.00
C ILE A 192 16.23 4.93 10.16
N ASP A 193 16.58 5.75 9.15
CA ASP A 193 15.70 6.43 8.19
C ASP A 193 14.25 5.88 8.08
N TYR A 194 13.34 6.67 8.64
CA TYR A 194 11.89 6.62 8.74
C TYR A 194 11.13 5.74 7.73
N ASP A 195 10.60 4.63 8.23
CA ASP A 195 9.63 3.77 7.56
C ASP A 195 8.33 3.77 8.38
N VAL A 196 7.39 4.63 8.00
CA VAL A 196 6.08 4.79 8.67
C VAL A 196 5.41 3.43 8.93
N PRO A 197 5.31 2.52 7.94
CA PRO A 197 4.84 1.15 8.16
C PRO A 197 5.44 0.42 9.37
N ASN A 198 6.76 0.51 9.60
CA ASN A 198 7.39 -0.13 10.75
C ASN A 198 6.96 0.51 12.08
N ALA A 199 6.85 1.84 12.13
CA ALA A 199 6.35 2.54 13.30
C ALA A 199 4.90 2.11 13.63
N LEU A 200 4.03 2.01 12.62
CA LEU A 200 2.66 1.56 12.79
C LEU A 200 2.58 0.11 13.29
N LEU A 201 3.47 -0.78 12.83
CA LEU A 201 3.56 -2.16 13.33
C LEU A 201 3.97 -2.21 14.81
N CYS A 202 4.92 -1.39 15.25
CA CYS A 202 5.30 -1.28 16.66
C CYS A 202 4.10 -0.85 17.53
N VAL A 203 3.31 0.11 17.05
CA VAL A 203 2.08 0.55 17.74
C VAL A 203 1.04 -0.59 17.78
N ASN A 204 0.86 -1.32 16.67
CA ASN A 204 -0.04 -2.47 16.62
C ASN A 204 0.33 -3.57 17.62
N GLU A 205 1.62 -3.88 17.77
CA GLU A 205 2.08 -4.84 18.78
C GLU A 205 1.71 -4.39 20.20
N ALA A 206 1.82 -3.09 20.50
CA ALA A 206 1.40 -2.53 21.79
C ALA A 206 -0.11 -2.59 22.03
N TRP A 207 -0.92 -2.57 20.96
CA TRP A 207 -2.39 -2.53 21.04
C TRP A 207 -3.09 -3.90 20.92
N LYS A 208 -2.34 -4.98 20.65
CA LYS A 208 -2.88 -6.35 20.59
C LYS A 208 -3.74 -6.72 21.80
N THR A 209 -3.29 -6.35 23.00
CA THR A 209 -4.00 -6.64 24.25
C THR A 209 -5.21 -5.74 24.48
N SER A 210 -5.22 -4.54 23.89
CA SER A 210 -6.33 -3.60 23.93
C SER A 210 -7.42 -3.92 22.90
N GLY A 211 -7.18 -4.85 21.98
CA GLY A 211 -8.16 -5.24 20.97
C GLY A 211 -8.27 -4.24 19.81
N TYR A 212 -7.23 -3.46 19.54
CA TYR A 212 -7.18 -2.49 18.43
C TYR A 212 -5.93 -2.66 17.58
N GLN A 213 -6.00 -2.15 16.35
CA GLN A 213 -4.89 -2.08 15.42
C GLN A 213 -5.06 -0.87 14.49
N ILE A 214 -3.97 -0.39 13.92
CA ILE A 214 -3.91 0.56 12.83
C ILE A 214 -4.05 -0.21 11.53
N ALA A 215 -4.96 0.26 10.69
CA ALA A 215 -5.13 -0.15 9.31
C ALA A 215 -4.74 1.00 8.37
N LEU A 216 -4.12 0.66 7.25
CA LEU A 216 -3.92 1.56 6.13
C LEU A 216 -5.23 1.67 5.36
N ILE A 217 -5.68 2.90 5.13
CA ILE A 217 -6.75 3.19 4.20
C ILE A 217 -6.09 3.47 2.86
N ASP A 218 -6.33 2.58 1.90
CA ASP A 218 -5.62 2.59 0.62
C ASP A 218 -6.56 3.13 -0.47
N GLU A 219 -6.23 4.33 -0.93
CA GLU A 219 -6.41 4.79 -2.31
C GLU A 219 -4.97 4.88 -2.87
N ASP A 220 -4.71 4.62 -4.16
CA ASP A 220 -3.37 4.57 -4.82
C ASP A 220 -2.53 5.87 -4.63
N SER A 221 -2.16 6.19 -3.40
CA SER A 221 -1.76 7.50 -2.91
C SER A 221 -0.25 7.54 -2.67
N SER A 222 0.30 8.75 -2.78
CA SER A 222 1.68 9.02 -2.37
C SER A 222 1.88 8.90 -0.87
N ASP A 223 0.82 9.04 -0.08
CA ASP A 223 0.82 9.15 1.39
C ASP A 223 -0.15 8.15 2.05
N TYR A 224 0.04 7.90 3.34
CA TYR A 224 -0.72 6.92 4.09
C TYR A 224 -1.90 7.56 4.82
N TRP A 225 -3.10 7.15 4.46
CA TRP A 225 -4.25 7.34 5.33
C TRP A 225 -4.29 6.21 6.36
N ILE A 226 -4.50 6.55 7.61
CA ILE A 226 -4.53 5.58 8.71
C ILE A 226 -5.84 5.65 9.46
N ALA A 227 -6.33 4.49 9.88
CA ALA A 227 -7.46 4.36 10.77
C ALA A 227 -7.12 3.41 11.90
N ILE A 228 -7.62 3.68 13.10
CA ILE A 228 -7.59 2.69 14.18
C ILE A 228 -8.86 1.90 14.07
N ILE A 229 -8.79 0.57 14.08
CA ILE A 229 -9.95 -0.33 14.00
C ILE A 229 -9.89 -1.39 15.10
N PRO A 230 -11.04 -1.96 15.52
CA PRO A 230 -11.03 -3.13 16.38
C PRO A 230 -10.29 -4.29 15.71
N LEU A 231 -9.57 -5.08 16.51
CA LEU A 231 -9.02 -6.36 16.07
C LEU A 231 -10.18 -7.32 15.80
N GLU A 232 -10.35 -7.71 14.54
CA GLU A 232 -11.25 -8.79 14.17
C GLU A 232 -10.60 -10.11 14.59
N TYR A 233 -11.03 -10.68 15.72
CA TYR A 233 -10.71 -12.07 16.02
C TYR A 233 -11.42 -12.94 14.99
N ASN A 234 -10.67 -13.45 14.01
CA ASN A 234 -11.14 -14.57 13.19
C ASN A 234 -11.45 -15.74 14.14
N ASN A 235 -12.74 -15.96 14.42
CA ASN A 235 -13.25 -17.20 14.98
C ASN A 235 -13.47 -18.22 13.86
#